data_AF-G9MW80-F1
#
_entry.id   AF-G9MW80-F1
#
_cell.length_a   1.000
_cell.length_b   1.000
_cell.length_c   1.000
_cell.angle_alpha   90.00
_cell.angle_beta   90.00
_cell.angle_gamma   90.00
#
_symmetry.space_group_name_H-M   'P 1'
#
loop_
_entity.id
_entity.type
_entity.pdbx_description
1 polymer ?
#
loop_
_entity_poly.entity_id
_entity_poly.type
_entity_poly.pdbx_seq_one_letter_code
_entity_poly.pdbx_strand_id
1 'polypeptide(L)'
;MQSLAVLFLALAGTSIAAPAQDQSVSQSVPVVSATQVHGQAAPVGLPGFNHLTRNATQGAVKAPDGAAFDGTCVQITLGGHGKVGMTTLDGLCRNSAGEWWKTSLNLNECIGNAGGNLVYQAGGGFDATCRPCTIDNIHGGDNMNLKCNCLDGKRMPRFTALEIGSRVGNPLAVKLVDGRFVCGNNAGSMGPAFTQ
;
A
#
# COMPACT_ATOMS: atom_id res chain seq x y z
N MET A 1 -37.25 43.49 25.73
CA MET A 1 -37.41 42.33 26.64
C MET A 1 -37.76 41.15 25.73
N GLN A 2 -37.12 39.99 25.61
CA GLN A 2 -36.05 39.24 26.29
C GLN A 2 -35.38 38.40 25.19
N SER A 3 -34.07 38.54 24.93
CA SER A 3 -32.99 37.61 25.31
C SER A 3 -33.39 36.12 25.41
N LEU A 4 -32.83 35.29 24.52
CA LEU A 4 -32.78 33.84 24.66
C LEU A 4 -31.35 33.37 24.33
N ALA A 5 -30.56 33.26 25.39
CA ALA A 5 -29.28 32.57 25.40
C ALA A 5 -29.54 31.07 25.56
N VAL A 6 -28.91 30.23 24.74
CA VAL A 6 -28.92 28.77 24.91
C VAL A 6 -27.51 28.29 25.23
N LEU A 7 -27.49 27.50 26.30
CA LEU A 7 -26.42 27.03 27.16
C LEU A 7 -25.44 26.08 26.44
N PHE A 8 -24.13 26.30 26.64
CA PHE A 8 -23.06 25.35 26.28
C PHE A 8 -23.00 24.19 27.29
N LEU A 9 -23.08 22.95 26.81
CA LEU A 9 -22.75 21.75 27.59
C LEU A 9 -21.27 21.38 27.38
N ALA A 10 -20.48 21.45 28.44
CA ALA A 10 -19.15 20.88 28.51
C ALA A 10 -19.19 19.61 29.39
N LEU A 11 -18.88 18.45 28.81
CA LEU A 11 -18.65 17.19 29.52
C LEU A 11 -17.20 16.80 29.34
N ALA A 12 -16.39 17.06 30.37
CA ALA A 12 -15.03 16.56 30.49
C ALA A 12 -15.07 15.11 31.00
N GLY A 13 -14.67 14.16 30.17
CA GLY A 13 -14.45 12.77 30.54
C GLY A 13 -12.97 12.43 30.45
N THR A 14 -12.29 12.36 31.59
CA THR A 14 -10.90 11.89 31.68
C THR A 14 -10.89 10.41 32.07
N SER A 15 -10.61 9.53 31.10
CA SER A 15 -10.34 8.12 31.37
C SER A 15 -8.85 7.91 31.62
N ILE A 16 -8.54 7.34 32.79
CA ILE A 16 -7.20 6.97 33.24
C ILE A 16 -6.84 5.62 32.60
N ALA A 17 -5.73 5.58 31.85
CA ALA A 17 -5.15 4.34 31.33
C ALA A 17 -4.14 3.77 32.34
N ALA A 18 -4.30 2.50 32.70
CA ALA A 18 -3.30 1.74 33.47
C ALA A 18 -2.36 0.98 32.50
N PRO A 19 -1.05 0.86 32.81
CA PRO A 19 -0.10 0.15 31.96
C PRO A 19 -0.14 -1.37 32.15
N ALA A 20 -0.08 -2.10 31.03
CA ALA A 20 0.16 -3.54 31.01
C ALA A 20 1.65 -3.82 31.18
N GLN A 21 2.00 -4.69 32.15
CA GLN A 21 3.37 -5.15 32.37
C GLN A 21 3.73 -6.32 31.46
N ASP A 22 4.91 -6.19 30.89
CA ASP A 22 5.65 -7.12 30.06
C ASP A 22 6.30 -8.21 30.93
N GLN A 23 6.12 -9.48 30.62
CA GLN A 23 6.90 -10.58 31.22
C GLN A 23 7.47 -11.46 30.11
N SER A 24 8.70 -11.11 29.74
CA SER A 24 9.64 -11.96 29.02
C SER A 24 10.05 -13.13 29.93
N VAL A 25 9.82 -14.35 29.46
CA VAL A 25 10.32 -15.58 30.09
C VAL A 25 11.51 -16.04 29.26
N SER A 26 12.70 -15.82 29.83
CA SER A 26 13.97 -16.35 29.36
C SER A 26 14.08 -17.82 29.78
N GLN A 27 14.25 -18.73 28.82
CA GLN A 27 14.61 -20.12 29.09
C GLN A 27 15.93 -20.46 28.39
N SER A 28 16.96 -20.63 29.21
CA SER A 28 18.28 -21.16 28.89
C SER A 28 18.23 -22.69 28.75
N VAL A 29 18.79 -23.22 27.67
CA VAL A 29 19.00 -24.66 27.45
C VAL A 29 20.49 -24.90 27.14
N PRO A 30 21.12 -25.97 27.67
CA PRO A 30 22.57 -26.06 27.83
C PRO A 30 23.33 -26.54 26.59
N VAL A 31 24.63 -26.21 26.62
CA VAL A 31 25.70 -26.61 25.71
C VAL A 31 25.92 -28.13 25.75
N VAL A 32 25.95 -28.77 24.58
CA VAL A 32 26.55 -30.09 24.38
C VAL A 32 27.42 -30.05 23.13
N SER A 33 28.71 -30.32 23.30
CA SER A 33 29.69 -30.49 22.24
C SER A 33 29.58 -31.89 21.62
N ALA A 34 29.66 -31.99 20.29
CA ALA A 34 29.99 -33.25 19.61
C ALA A 34 30.80 -32.97 18.32
N THR A 35 31.81 -33.80 18.14
CA THR A 35 32.91 -33.73 17.17
C THR A 35 32.53 -34.26 15.78
N GLN A 36 33.22 -33.72 14.77
CA GLN A 36 33.38 -34.09 13.34
C GLN A 36 32.81 -35.42 12.80
N VAL A 37 32.14 -35.35 11.63
CA VAL A 37 32.24 -36.37 10.56
C VAL A 37 32.26 -35.69 9.18
N HIS A 38 33.29 -36.02 8.41
CA HIS A 38 33.46 -35.68 6.98
C HIS A 38 32.48 -36.51 6.14
N GLY A 39 31.65 -35.84 5.33
CA GLY A 39 30.79 -36.49 4.35
C GLY A 39 30.43 -35.50 3.25
N GLN A 40 31.04 -35.66 2.08
CA GLN A 40 30.72 -34.90 0.88
C GLN A 40 29.28 -35.20 0.45
N ALA A 41 28.41 -34.20 0.56
CA ALA A 41 27.09 -34.21 -0.05
C ALA A 41 27.03 -33.05 -1.06
N ALA A 42 26.77 -33.39 -2.32
CA ALA A 42 26.49 -32.42 -3.37
C ALA A 42 25.28 -31.56 -2.97
N PRO A 43 25.31 -30.22 -3.19
CA PRO A 43 24.16 -29.38 -2.87
C PRO A 43 23.03 -29.69 -3.85
N VAL A 44 22.00 -30.37 -3.34
CA VAL A 44 20.68 -30.44 -3.97
C VAL A 44 20.11 -29.02 -3.97
N GLY A 45 20.07 -28.41 -5.15
CA GLY A 45 19.50 -27.08 -5.35
C GLY A 45 17.99 -27.11 -5.10
N LEU A 46 17.57 -26.60 -3.94
CA LEU A 46 16.18 -26.25 -3.68
C LEU A 46 15.87 -24.91 -4.37
N PRO A 47 14.82 -24.82 -5.20
CA PRO A 47 14.40 -23.56 -5.80
C PRO A 47 13.75 -22.71 -4.71
N GLY A 48 14.37 -21.59 -4.32
CA GLY A 48 13.69 -20.69 -3.38
C GLY A 48 14.50 -19.66 -2.60
N PHE A 49 15.79 -19.44 -2.87
CA PHE A 49 16.52 -18.34 -2.24
C PHE A 49 17.27 -17.51 -3.27
N ASN A 50 16.86 -16.25 -3.40
CA ASN A 50 17.40 -15.28 -4.35
C ASN A 50 18.88 -14.99 -4.03
N HIS A 51 19.76 -15.34 -4.96
CA HIS A 51 21.13 -14.84 -4.98
C HIS A 51 21.12 -13.35 -5.34
N LEU A 52 21.56 -12.51 -4.40
CA LEU A 52 21.96 -11.14 -4.68
C LEU A 52 23.27 -11.17 -5.48
N THR A 53 23.18 -11.05 -6.80
CA THR A 53 24.34 -10.75 -7.65
C THR A 53 24.20 -9.34 -8.19
N ARG A 54 24.91 -8.41 -7.55
CA ARG A 54 25.11 -7.04 -8.01
C ARG A 54 26.11 -7.09 -9.16
N ASN A 55 25.71 -6.71 -10.36
CA ASN A 55 26.67 -6.38 -11.41
C ASN A 55 26.27 -5.06 -12.08
N ALA A 56 27.20 -4.10 -12.02
CA ALA A 56 27.04 -2.75 -12.52
C ALA A 56 27.66 -2.67 -13.92
N THR A 57 26.82 -2.45 -14.93
CA THR A 57 27.20 -1.79 -16.19
C THR A 57 25.98 -1.06 -16.72
N GLN A 58 26.14 0.26 -16.90
CA GLN A 58 25.12 1.16 -17.44
C GLN A 58 24.87 0.86 -18.91
N GLY A 59 23.61 0.59 -19.26
CA GLY A 59 23.10 0.53 -20.61
C GLY A 59 21.60 0.27 -20.55
N ALA A 60 20.78 1.25 -20.97
CA ALA A 60 19.31 1.26 -20.97
C ALA A 60 18.68 0.57 -19.74
N VAL A 61 18.33 1.36 -18.71
CA VAL A 61 17.70 0.87 -17.48
C VAL A 61 16.44 0.08 -17.85
N LYS A 62 16.58 -1.25 -17.91
CA LYS A 62 15.45 -2.17 -17.90
C LYS A 62 14.65 -1.79 -16.67
N ALA A 63 13.39 -1.45 -16.86
CA ALA A 63 12.51 -1.06 -15.77
C ALA A 63 12.66 -2.09 -14.64
N PRO A 64 12.97 -1.67 -13.40
CA PRO A 64 13.21 -2.61 -12.31
C PRO A 64 11.98 -3.51 -12.15
N ASP A 65 12.19 -4.77 -11.76
CA ASP A 65 11.09 -5.70 -11.51
C ASP A 65 10.11 -5.06 -10.50
N GLY A 66 8.87 -4.85 -10.91
CA GLY A 66 7.86 -4.11 -10.13
C GLY A 66 7.68 -2.63 -10.51
N ALA A 67 8.23 -2.18 -11.63
CA ALA A 67 7.95 -0.85 -12.16
C ALA A 67 6.51 -0.75 -12.71
N ALA A 68 5.85 0.37 -12.41
CA ALA A 68 4.48 0.68 -12.82
C ALA A 68 4.42 2.05 -13.51
N PHE A 69 3.29 2.37 -14.13
CA PHE A 69 3.08 3.66 -14.82
C PHE A 69 4.21 3.95 -15.83
N ASP A 70 4.36 3.11 -16.86
CA ASP A 70 5.42 3.23 -17.89
C ASP A 70 6.85 3.15 -17.33
N GLY A 71 7.00 2.50 -16.18
CA GLY A 71 8.28 2.38 -15.50
C GLY A 71 8.76 3.67 -14.81
N THR A 72 7.88 4.68 -14.71
CA THR A 72 8.19 5.94 -14.01
C THR A 72 8.00 5.83 -12.51
N CYS A 73 7.30 4.80 -12.03
CA CYS A 73 7.13 4.53 -10.61
C CYS A 73 7.70 3.17 -10.19
N VAL A 74 8.22 3.12 -8.96
CA VAL A 74 8.76 1.94 -8.30
C VAL A 74 8.29 1.89 -6.84
N GLN A 75 8.45 0.74 -6.20
CA GLN A 75 8.07 0.52 -4.80
C GLN A 75 6.61 0.88 -4.50
N ILE A 76 5.71 0.55 -5.44
CA ILE A 76 4.28 0.78 -5.26
C ILE A 76 3.74 -0.16 -4.19
N THR A 77 3.06 0.39 -3.18
CA THR A 77 2.46 -0.38 -2.08
C THR A 77 1.14 0.22 -1.63
N LEU A 78 0.35 -0.55 -0.87
CA LEU A 78 -0.82 -0.03 -0.17
C LEU A 78 -0.46 0.33 1.28
N GLY A 79 -0.76 1.56 1.66
CA GLY A 79 -0.59 2.07 3.02
C GLY A 79 -1.90 2.07 3.82
N GLY A 80 -1.96 2.92 4.85
CA GLY A 80 -3.16 3.10 5.70
C GLY A 80 -3.29 2.15 6.88
N HIS A 81 -2.41 1.15 7.01
CA HIS A 81 -2.31 0.25 8.17
C HIS A 81 -3.63 -0.43 8.58
N GLY A 82 -4.52 -0.69 7.61
CA GLY A 82 -5.83 -1.30 7.88
C GLY A 82 -6.81 -0.41 8.64
N LYS A 83 -6.57 0.91 8.76
CA LYS A 83 -7.56 1.85 9.29
C LYS A 83 -8.58 2.19 8.21
N VAL A 84 -9.85 2.30 8.59
CA VAL A 84 -10.95 2.67 7.67
C VAL A 84 -10.78 4.13 7.27
N GLY A 85 -11.03 4.43 5.99
CA GLY A 85 -10.88 5.75 5.38
C GLY A 85 -9.43 6.16 5.10
N MET A 86 -8.45 5.27 5.31
CA MET A 86 -7.03 5.61 5.27
C MET A 86 -6.22 4.79 4.26
N THR A 87 -6.82 3.90 3.48
CA THR A 87 -6.08 3.15 2.46
C THR A 87 -5.46 4.10 1.42
N THR A 88 -4.13 4.17 1.41
CA THR A 88 -3.35 4.96 0.46
C THR A 88 -2.66 4.09 -0.57
N LEU A 89 -2.44 4.64 -1.77
CA LEU A 89 -1.46 4.13 -2.73
C LEU A 89 -0.18 4.95 -2.57
N ASP A 90 0.89 4.27 -2.17
CA ASP A 90 2.19 4.88 -1.91
C ASP A 90 3.19 4.41 -2.96
N GLY A 91 4.12 5.29 -3.37
CA GLY A 91 5.12 4.94 -4.35
C GLY A 91 6.26 5.95 -4.46
N LEU A 92 7.34 5.53 -5.12
CA LEU A 92 8.40 6.40 -5.59
C LEU A 92 8.23 6.63 -7.08
N CYS A 93 7.98 7.86 -7.49
CA CYS A 93 7.70 8.19 -8.88
C CYS A 93 8.61 9.30 -9.38
N ARG A 94 8.97 9.21 -10.65
CA ARG A 94 9.84 10.17 -11.33
C ARG A 94 9.01 11.33 -11.90
N ASN A 95 9.41 12.56 -11.63
CA ASN A 95 8.81 13.73 -12.27
C ASN A 95 9.37 13.93 -13.70
N SER A 96 8.84 14.90 -14.43
CA SER A 96 9.29 15.26 -15.79
C SER A 96 10.74 15.72 -15.87
N ALA A 97 11.28 16.31 -14.78
CA ALA A 97 12.70 16.67 -14.66
C ALA A 97 13.61 15.45 -14.40
N GLY A 98 13.04 14.29 -14.13
CA GLY A 98 13.78 13.07 -13.91
C GLY A 98 14.19 12.82 -12.44
N GLU A 99 13.61 13.53 -11.49
CA GLU A 99 13.87 13.41 -10.06
C GLU A 99 12.88 12.43 -9.41
N TRP A 100 13.32 11.71 -8.38
CA TRP A 100 12.46 10.76 -7.65
C TRP A 100 11.73 11.42 -6.48
N TRP A 101 10.43 11.17 -6.40
CA TRP A 101 9.54 11.72 -5.39
C TRP A 101 8.75 10.61 -4.70
N LYS A 102 8.63 10.71 -3.37
CA LYS A 102 7.66 9.94 -2.60
C LYS A 102 6.29 10.55 -2.83
N THR A 103 5.33 9.76 -3.29
CA THR A 103 3.95 10.17 -3.52
C THR A 103 2.99 9.24 -2.79
N SER A 104 1.90 9.79 -2.27
CA SER A 104 0.87 9.03 -1.55
C SER A 104 -0.52 9.63 -1.81
N LEU A 105 -1.48 8.80 -2.22
CA LEU A 105 -2.86 9.20 -2.51
C LEU A 105 -3.85 8.33 -1.73
N ASN A 106 -4.82 8.95 -1.04
CA ASN A 106 -5.93 8.23 -0.43
C ASN A 106 -6.88 7.70 -1.50
N LEU A 107 -7.02 6.38 -1.59
CA LEU A 107 -7.85 5.72 -2.61
C LEU A 107 -9.35 5.85 -2.33
N ASN A 108 -9.74 6.11 -1.07
CA ASN A 108 -11.14 6.31 -0.71
C ASN A 108 -11.77 7.54 -1.35
N GLU A 109 -10.96 8.48 -1.83
CA GLU A 109 -11.43 9.68 -2.50
C GLU A 109 -12.02 9.41 -3.89
N CYS A 110 -11.70 8.26 -4.50
CA CYS A 110 -12.03 7.98 -5.89
C CYS A 110 -12.52 6.55 -6.16
N ILE A 111 -12.44 5.67 -5.15
CA ILE A 111 -12.84 4.27 -5.27
C ILE A 111 -13.91 3.96 -4.22
N GLY A 112 -14.99 3.31 -4.68
CA GLY A 112 -16.10 2.85 -3.87
C GLY A 112 -16.35 1.35 -4.03
N ASN A 113 -17.32 0.85 -3.26
CA ASN A 113 -17.85 -0.50 -3.39
C ASN A 113 -19.32 -0.44 -3.80
N ALA A 114 -19.64 -1.02 -4.96
CA ALA A 114 -21.02 -1.18 -5.43
C ALA A 114 -21.36 -2.67 -5.57
N GLY A 115 -22.16 -3.18 -4.63
CA GLY A 115 -22.67 -4.56 -4.68
C GLY A 115 -21.57 -5.63 -4.60
N GLY A 116 -20.49 -5.36 -3.87
CA GLY A 116 -19.31 -6.22 -3.76
C GLY A 116 -18.31 -6.06 -4.91
N ASN A 117 -18.39 -4.98 -5.69
CA ASN A 117 -17.45 -4.69 -6.77
C ASN A 117 -16.76 -3.34 -6.52
N LEU A 118 -15.46 -3.30 -6.76
CA LEU A 118 -14.72 -2.04 -6.78
C LEU A 118 -15.18 -1.22 -7.98
N VAL A 119 -15.48 0.05 -7.74
CA VAL A 119 -15.91 0.99 -8.78
C VAL A 119 -15.25 2.34 -8.59
N TYR A 120 -15.11 3.08 -9.68
CA TYR A 120 -14.75 4.48 -9.62
C TYR A 120 -15.91 5.30 -9.09
N GLN A 121 -15.72 5.92 -7.92
CA GLN A 121 -16.73 6.72 -7.23
C GLN A 121 -16.05 7.78 -6.38
N ALA A 122 -16.38 9.05 -6.62
CA ALA A 122 -15.88 10.16 -5.82
C ALA A 122 -16.34 10.02 -4.37
N GLY A 123 -15.41 10.14 -3.42
CA GLY A 123 -15.66 9.91 -1.98
C GLY A 123 -16.22 8.51 -1.70
N GLY A 124 -15.83 7.51 -2.49
CA GLY A 124 -16.44 6.18 -2.47
C GLY A 124 -16.19 5.37 -1.19
N GLY A 125 -15.10 5.62 -0.45
CA GLY A 125 -14.88 5.01 0.85
C GLY A 125 -14.82 3.48 0.85
N PHE A 126 -14.29 2.86 -0.22
CA PHE A 126 -14.36 1.41 -0.42
C PHE A 126 -13.79 0.59 0.74
N ASP A 127 -12.74 1.07 1.41
CA ASP A 127 -11.99 0.31 2.41
C ASP A 127 -12.79 -0.01 3.69
N ALA A 128 -13.95 0.63 3.87
CA ALA A 128 -14.91 0.34 4.93
C ALA A 128 -15.56 -1.04 4.76
N THR A 129 -15.62 -1.55 3.53
CA THR A 129 -16.28 -2.82 3.18
C THR A 129 -15.44 -3.74 2.30
N CYS A 130 -14.24 -3.32 1.91
CA CYS A 130 -13.36 -4.07 1.02
C CYS A 130 -12.03 -4.39 1.70
N ARG A 131 -11.87 -5.64 2.16
CA ARG A 131 -10.64 -6.15 2.79
C ARG A 131 -10.51 -7.67 2.66
N PRO A 132 -9.28 -8.22 2.59
CA PRO A 132 -8.03 -7.52 2.35
C PRO A 132 -7.92 -7.01 0.90
N CYS A 133 -6.99 -6.08 0.66
CA CYS A 133 -6.67 -5.57 -0.66
C CYS A 133 -5.19 -5.78 -0.98
N THR A 134 -4.89 -6.00 -2.25
CA THR A 134 -3.54 -6.12 -2.80
C THR A 134 -3.43 -5.33 -4.10
N ILE A 135 -2.21 -4.94 -4.45
CA ILE A 135 -1.89 -4.36 -5.75
C ILE A 135 -1.14 -5.41 -6.56
N ASP A 136 -1.57 -5.61 -7.79
CA ASP A 136 -0.92 -6.50 -8.73
C ASP A 136 -0.46 -5.72 -9.96
N ASN A 137 0.83 -5.79 -10.25
CA ASN A 137 1.41 -5.19 -11.43
C ASN A 137 1.12 -6.08 -12.64
N ILE A 138 0.37 -5.54 -13.60
CA ILE A 138 0.24 -6.17 -14.91
C ILE A 138 1.62 -6.03 -15.55
N HIS A 139 2.37 -7.13 -15.61
CA HIS A 139 3.79 -7.13 -15.99
C HIS A 139 4.01 -6.39 -17.30
N GLY A 140 4.88 -5.36 -17.29
CA GLY A 140 5.22 -4.58 -18.46
C GLY A 140 4.16 -3.56 -18.92
N GLY A 141 3.17 -3.24 -18.09
CA GLY A 141 2.09 -2.31 -18.42
C GLY A 141 2.07 -1.00 -17.62
N ASP A 142 1.42 0.01 -18.20
CA ASP A 142 1.12 1.33 -17.62
C ASP A 142 0.05 1.27 -16.51
N ASN A 143 -0.59 0.12 -16.37
CA ASN A 143 -1.74 -0.10 -15.52
C ASN A 143 -1.47 -1.20 -14.48
N MET A 144 -2.16 -1.10 -13.35
CA MET A 144 -2.09 -2.03 -12.22
C MET A 144 -3.52 -2.42 -11.83
N ASN A 145 -3.68 -3.52 -11.11
CA ASN A 145 -4.98 -3.88 -10.54
C ASN A 145 -4.97 -3.71 -9.03
N LEU A 146 -5.92 -2.94 -8.51
CA LEU A 146 -6.33 -3.01 -7.10
C LEU A 146 -7.29 -4.19 -6.96
N LYS A 147 -6.87 -5.23 -6.27
CA LYS A 147 -7.65 -6.45 -6.04
C LYS A 147 -8.11 -6.46 -4.59
N CYS A 148 -9.41 -6.67 -4.34
CA CYS A 148 -9.96 -6.71 -3.00
C CYS A 148 -11.05 -7.78 -2.87
N ASN A 149 -11.36 -8.16 -1.63
CA ASN A 149 -12.63 -8.81 -1.29
C ASN A 149 -13.60 -7.76 -0.72
N CYS A 150 -14.69 -7.50 -1.43
CA CYS A 150 -15.68 -6.50 -1.05
C CYS A 150 -16.98 -7.16 -0.60
N LEU A 151 -17.55 -6.70 0.52
CA LEU A 151 -18.84 -7.18 0.98
C LEU A 151 -19.96 -6.68 0.06
N ASP A 152 -20.86 -7.57 -0.35
CA ASP A 152 -22.09 -7.21 -1.03
C ASP A 152 -23.22 -6.83 -0.05
N GLY A 153 -24.43 -6.57 -0.58
CA GLY A 153 -25.60 -6.22 0.25
C GLY A 153 -26.03 -7.32 1.23
N LYS A 154 -25.57 -8.57 1.05
CA LYS A 154 -25.81 -9.70 1.96
C LYS A 154 -24.63 -9.95 2.90
N ARG A 155 -23.63 -9.06 2.92
CA ARG A 155 -22.35 -9.20 3.63
C ARG A 155 -21.55 -10.43 3.20
N MET A 156 -21.75 -10.88 1.96
CA MET A 156 -20.94 -11.93 1.38
C MET A 156 -19.73 -11.30 0.70
N PRO A 157 -18.50 -11.75 0.99
CA PRO A 157 -17.31 -11.24 0.33
C PRO A 157 -17.29 -11.67 -1.14
N ARG A 158 -17.01 -10.72 -2.00
CA ARG A 158 -16.84 -10.92 -3.45
C ARG A 158 -15.45 -10.45 -3.84
N PHE A 159 -14.70 -11.33 -4.48
CA PHE A 159 -13.44 -10.96 -5.09
C PHE A 159 -13.69 -10.06 -6.29
N THR A 160 -12.98 -8.93 -6.34
CA THR A 160 -13.15 -7.91 -7.38
C THR A 160 -11.80 -7.24 -7.64
N ALA A 161 -11.62 -6.73 -8.85
CA ALA A 161 -10.42 -6.02 -9.27
C ALA A 161 -10.84 -4.74 -9.99
N LEU A 162 -10.11 -3.66 -9.73
CA LEU A 162 -10.24 -2.39 -10.43
C LEU A 162 -8.88 -2.02 -11.02
N GLU A 163 -8.85 -1.89 -12.34
CA GLU A 163 -7.67 -1.45 -13.06
C GLU A 163 -7.46 0.04 -12.82
N ILE A 164 -6.26 0.42 -12.39
CA ILE A 164 -5.77 1.80 -12.18
C ILE A 164 -4.59 2.06 -13.10
N GLY A 165 -4.36 3.29 -13.52
CA GLY A 165 -3.25 3.62 -14.42
C GLY A 165 -3.58 4.74 -15.41
N SER A 166 -2.53 5.22 -16.09
CA SER A 166 -2.61 6.35 -17.02
C SER A 166 -3.49 6.07 -18.24
N ARG A 167 -3.61 4.80 -18.67
CA ARG A 167 -4.43 4.41 -19.84
C ARG A 167 -5.90 4.15 -19.50
N VAL A 168 -6.27 4.15 -18.23
CA VAL A 168 -7.67 3.95 -17.84
C VAL A 168 -8.48 5.19 -18.18
N GLY A 169 -9.46 5.03 -19.08
CA GLY A 169 -10.30 6.12 -19.62
C GLY A 169 -11.28 6.74 -18.62
N ASN A 170 -11.25 6.36 -17.34
CA ASN A 170 -12.12 6.90 -16.31
C ASN A 170 -11.49 8.19 -15.69
N PRO A 171 -12.26 9.28 -15.48
CA PRO A 171 -11.73 10.50 -14.88
C PRO A 171 -11.30 10.35 -13.41
N LEU A 172 -11.87 9.38 -12.68
CA LEU A 172 -11.49 9.05 -11.31
C LEU A 172 -10.42 7.96 -11.23
N ALA A 173 -9.91 7.49 -12.38
CA ALA A 173 -8.77 6.58 -12.38
C ALA A 173 -7.57 7.23 -11.71
N VAL A 174 -6.85 6.43 -10.92
CA VAL A 174 -5.57 6.87 -10.36
C VAL A 174 -4.58 6.98 -11.50
N LYS A 175 -4.01 8.17 -11.64
CA LYS A 175 -3.04 8.52 -12.67
C LYS A 175 -1.81 9.12 -12.04
N LEU A 176 -0.73 9.14 -12.80
CA LEU A 176 0.48 9.86 -12.44
C LEU A 176 0.56 11.16 -13.24
N VAL A 177 0.69 12.28 -12.55
CA VAL A 177 0.92 13.61 -13.15
C VAL A 177 2.17 14.19 -12.53
N ASP A 178 3.23 14.33 -13.32
CA ASP A 178 4.52 14.89 -12.92
C ASP A 178 5.08 14.27 -11.62
N GLY A 179 5.05 12.94 -11.50
CA GLY A 179 5.54 12.23 -10.31
C GLY A 179 4.57 12.23 -9.11
N ARG A 180 3.36 12.80 -9.25
CA ARG A 180 2.31 12.82 -8.22
C ARG A 180 1.14 11.92 -8.60
N PHE A 181 0.65 11.13 -7.65
CA PHE A 181 -0.61 10.42 -7.82
C PHE A 181 -1.80 11.35 -7.74
N VAL A 182 -2.73 11.23 -8.68
CA VAL A 182 -3.97 12.02 -8.75
C VAL A 182 -5.15 11.12 -9.10
N CYS A 183 -6.35 11.51 -8.71
CA CYS A 183 -7.59 10.91 -9.17
C CYS A 183 -8.72 11.93 -9.13
N GLY A 184 -9.46 12.11 -10.23
CA GLY A 184 -10.41 13.23 -10.34
C GLY A 184 -9.74 14.58 -10.04
N ASN A 185 -10.31 15.30 -9.08
CA ASN A 185 -9.77 16.58 -8.58
C ASN A 185 -8.84 16.43 -7.37
N ASN A 186 -8.61 15.19 -6.91
CA ASN A 186 -7.82 14.91 -5.73
C ASN A 186 -6.36 14.70 -6.12
N ALA A 187 -5.47 15.41 -5.43
CA ALA A 187 -4.04 15.27 -5.57
C ALA A 187 -3.45 14.64 -4.31
N GLY A 188 -2.66 13.60 -4.48
CA GLY A 188 -1.90 12.99 -3.41
C GLY A 188 -0.82 13.92 -2.87
N SER A 189 -0.25 13.56 -1.72
CA SER A 189 0.96 14.20 -1.21
C SER A 189 2.17 13.84 -2.10
N MET A 190 3.17 14.71 -2.11
CA MET A 190 4.42 14.51 -2.84
C MET A 190 5.56 15.20 -2.10
N GLY A 191 6.66 14.50 -1.88
CA GLY A 191 7.86 15.03 -1.21
C GLY A 191 9.14 14.40 -1.76
N PRO A 192 10.29 15.08 -1.68
CA PRO A 192 11.52 14.57 -2.28
C PRO A 192 11.89 13.23 -1.67
N ALA A 193 12.34 12.29 -2.51
CA ALA A 193 12.90 11.04 -2.03
C ALA A 193 14.31 11.31 -1.51
N PHE A 194 14.46 11.68 -0.22
CA PHE A 194 15.78 11.75 0.39
C PHE A 194 16.40 10.35 0.39
N THR A 195 17.44 10.17 -0.42
CA THR A 195 18.33 9.01 -0.36
C THR A 195 19.21 9.16 0.87
N GLN A 196 19.05 8.26 1.85
CA GLN A 196 20.06 8.00 2.89
C GLN A 196 21.13 7.08 2.33
#